data_AF-A0A356FA75-F1
#
_entry.id   AF-A0A356FA75-F1
#
_cell.length_a   1.000
_cell.length_b   1.000
_cell.length_c   1.000
_cell.angle_alpha   90.00
_cell.angle_beta   90.00
_cell.angle_gamma   90.00
#
_symmetry.space_group_name_H-M   'P 1'
#
loop_
_entity.id
_entity.type
_entity.pdbx_description
1 polymer ?
#
loop_
_entity_poly.entity_id
_entity_poly.type
_entity_poly.pdbx_seq_one_letter_code
_entity_poly.pdbx_strand_id
1 'polypeptide(L)'
;MSGAASAEREQVSEPAARGLLADTARAVKAMKASWLRVAINLRRIRDEELWRYATPDCENFEDYAFGVLKLNKYVARRMLKAMDYTATKRPDMVHDVSDRLDRGEEVVVPSYQVVNNLRLAEEKFKGREEEFDDLESRVFDEGIGRVTFKREVDNMLGDRDDRPGAMELPVDRVQPESRPELGNLIERLKVIQRELGRLALSGESEGLLARLLESLEAEKNESEGQ
;
A
#
# COMPACT_ATOMS: atom_id res chain seq x y z
N MET A 1 -35.25 12.22 -26.92
CA MET A 1 -34.10 11.47 -27.48
C MET A 1 -32.85 12.26 -27.18
N SER A 2 -32.03 11.81 -26.24
CA SER A 2 -30.71 12.40 -25.97
C SER A 2 -29.71 11.27 -26.04
N GLY A 3 -28.83 11.37 -27.04
CA GLY A 3 -27.92 10.32 -27.48
C GLY A 3 -26.82 10.03 -26.47
N ALA A 4 -26.38 8.79 -26.52
CA ALA A 4 -25.29 8.21 -25.75
C ALA A 4 -23.97 8.95 -25.99
N ALA A 5 -23.31 9.33 -24.90
CA ALA A 5 -21.86 9.53 -24.86
C ALA A 5 -21.27 8.40 -24.02
N SER A 6 -21.40 7.16 -24.50
CA SER A 6 -20.58 6.06 -24.02
C SER A 6 -19.26 6.16 -24.77
N ALA A 7 -18.26 6.74 -24.12
CA ALA A 7 -16.88 6.73 -24.61
C ALA A 7 -16.49 5.29 -24.95
N GLU A 8 -16.08 5.05 -26.20
CA GLU A 8 -15.48 3.81 -26.65
C GLU A 8 -14.23 3.55 -25.80
N ARG A 9 -14.35 2.70 -24.78
CA ARG A 9 -13.17 2.14 -24.09
C ARG A 9 -12.53 1.20 -25.09
N GLU A 10 -11.35 1.57 -25.58
CA GLU A 10 -10.51 0.72 -26.42
C GLU A 10 -10.34 -0.63 -25.72
N GLN A 11 -10.90 -1.71 -26.29
CA GLN A 11 -10.85 -3.04 -25.69
C GLN A 11 -9.40 -3.54 -25.75
N VAL A 12 -8.72 -3.56 -24.60
CA VAL A 12 -7.39 -4.18 -24.49
C VAL A 12 -7.52 -5.67 -24.79
N SER A 13 -6.73 -6.15 -25.76
CA SER A 13 -6.72 -7.57 -26.11
C SER A 13 -6.21 -8.44 -24.94
N GLU A 14 -6.74 -9.66 -24.78
CA GLU A 14 -6.30 -10.60 -23.74
C GLU A 14 -4.77 -10.84 -23.74
N PRO A 15 -4.08 -11.01 -24.89
CA PRO A 15 -2.63 -11.11 -24.90
C PRO A 15 -1.92 -9.88 -24.32
N ALA A 16 -2.42 -8.68 -24.61
CA ALA A 16 -1.86 -7.44 -24.08
C ALA A 16 -2.08 -7.32 -22.57
N ALA A 17 -3.28 -7.66 -22.09
CA ALA A 17 -3.59 -7.70 -20.66
C ALA A 17 -2.65 -8.66 -19.92
N ARG A 18 -2.49 -9.89 -20.42
CA ARG A 18 -1.54 -10.87 -19.84
C ARG A 18 -0.10 -10.40 -19.88
N GLY A 19 0.31 -9.72 -20.95
CA GLY A 19 1.62 -9.08 -21.06
C GLY A 19 1.88 -8.07 -19.94
N LEU A 20 0.90 -7.20 -19.65
CA LEU A 20 0.98 -6.22 -18.56
C LEU A 20 1.02 -6.90 -17.18
N LEU A 21 0.22 -7.94 -16.95
CA LEU A 21 0.24 -8.70 -15.69
C LEU A 21 1.62 -9.33 -15.44
N ALA A 22 2.21 -9.92 -16.48
CA ALA A 22 3.56 -10.51 -16.41
C ALA A 22 4.64 -9.45 -16.19
N ASP A 23 4.54 -8.29 -16.86
CA ASP A 23 5.45 -7.17 -16.64
C ASP A 23 5.38 -6.66 -15.20
N THR A 24 4.16 -6.51 -14.67
CA THR A 24 3.90 -6.09 -13.29
C THR A 24 4.53 -7.07 -12.30
N ALA A 25 4.35 -8.37 -12.51
CA ALA A 25 4.96 -9.40 -11.65
C ALA A 25 6.50 -9.33 -11.66
N ARG A 26 7.12 -8.99 -12.79
CA ARG A 26 8.58 -8.75 -12.86
C ARG A 26 8.96 -7.47 -12.12
N ALA A 27 8.22 -6.38 -12.35
CA ALA A 27 8.46 -5.09 -11.72
C ALA A 27 8.35 -5.17 -10.18
N VAL A 28 7.38 -5.93 -9.65
CA VAL A 28 7.24 -6.17 -8.20
C VAL A 28 8.50 -6.82 -7.61
N LYS A 29 9.12 -7.77 -8.31
CA LYS A 29 10.37 -8.40 -7.85
C LYS A 29 11.54 -7.41 -7.84
N ALA A 30 11.51 -6.42 -8.72
CA ALA A 30 12.51 -5.36 -8.84
C ALA A 30 12.09 -4.03 -8.20
N MET A 31 11.05 -4.02 -7.34
CA MET A 31 10.38 -2.80 -6.87
C MET A 31 11.30 -1.79 -6.18
N LYS A 32 12.46 -2.23 -5.66
CA LYS A 32 13.50 -1.34 -5.13
C LYS A 32 14.07 -0.36 -6.16
N ALA A 33 14.01 -0.69 -7.46
CA ALA A 33 14.57 0.11 -8.54
C ALA A 33 13.61 1.21 -9.04
N SER A 34 12.29 0.97 -9.03
CA SER A 34 11.30 2.02 -9.30
C SER A 34 9.89 1.54 -8.93
N TRP A 35 9.36 2.08 -7.83
CA TRP A 35 7.98 1.80 -7.38
C TRP A 35 6.93 2.35 -8.35
N LEU A 36 7.27 3.37 -9.15
CA LEU A 36 6.33 4.07 -10.00
C LEU A 36 5.87 3.18 -11.17
N ARG A 37 6.76 2.35 -11.74
CA ARG A 37 6.38 1.34 -12.75
C ARG A 37 5.33 0.38 -12.20
N VAL A 38 5.56 -0.13 -10.99
CA VAL A 38 4.61 -1.02 -10.31
C VAL A 38 3.29 -0.30 -10.09
N ALA A 39 3.32 0.95 -9.64
CA ALA A 39 2.12 1.71 -9.33
C ALA A 39 1.30 2.10 -10.58
N ILE A 40 1.96 2.50 -11.68
CA ILE A 40 1.34 2.76 -12.98
C ILE A 40 0.62 1.51 -13.47
N ASN A 41 1.32 0.36 -13.48
CA ASN A 41 0.72 -0.88 -13.93
C ASN A 41 -0.43 -1.32 -13.02
N LEU A 42 -0.26 -1.27 -11.69
CA LEU A 42 -1.32 -1.65 -10.74
C LEU A 42 -2.56 -0.75 -10.88
N ARG A 43 -2.36 0.55 -11.07
CA ARG A 43 -3.46 1.48 -11.32
C ARG A 43 -4.20 1.12 -12.60
N ARG A 44 -3.46 0.88 -13.69
CA ARG A 44 -4.06 0.47 -14.97
C ARG A 44 -4.84 -0.85 -14.84
N ILE A 45 -4.25 -1.84 -14.18
CA ILE A 45 -4.88 -3.15 -13.92
C ILE A 45 -6.16 -2.98 -13.08
N ARG A 46 -6.17 -2.08 -12.10
CA ARG A 46 -7.34 -1.75 -11.29
C ARG A 46 -8.42 -1.07 -12.13
N ASP A 47 -8.07 0.01 -12.82
CA ASP A 47 -9.00 0.92 -13.49
C ASP A 47 -9.63 0.28 -14.75
N GLU A 48 -8.89 -0.58 -15.45
CA GLU A 48 -9.35 -1.36 -16.61
C GLU A 48 -9.80 -2.79 -16.25
N GLU A 49 -9.78 -3.13 -14.96
CA GLU A 49 -10.19 -4.45 -14.44
C GLU A 49 -9.43 -5.65 -15.06
N LEU A 50 -8.17 -5.43 -15.47
CA LEU A 50 -7.34 -6.44 -16.15
C LEU A 50 -6.94 -7.61 -15.25
N TRP A 51 -7.15 -7.48 -13.94
CA TRP A 51 -6.93 -8.57 -12.97
C TRP A 51 -7.77 -9.81 -13.29
N ARG A 52 -8.87 -9.66 -14.05
CA ARG A 52 -9.69 -10.79 -14.52
C ARG A 52 -8.95 -11.74 -15.46
N TYR A 53 -7.86 -11.29 -16.09
CA TYR A 53 -7.02 -12.11 -16.96
C TYR A 53 -5.87 -12.79 -16.21
N ALA A 54 -5.80 -12.64 -14.88
CA ALA A 54 -4.78 -13.26 -14.06
C ALA A 54 -4.95 -14.77 -13.93
N THR A 55 -3.87 -15.44 -13.54
CA THR A 55 -3.88 -16.86 -13.21
C THR A 55 -3.11 -17.05 -11.89
N PRO A 56 -3.71 -17.65 -10.85
CA PRO A 56 -5.09 -18.15 -10.78
C PRO A 56 -6.15 -17.05 -10.92
N ASP A 57 -7.38 -17.46 -11.23
CA ASP A 57 -8.54 -16.56 -11.33
C ASP A 57 -8.71 -15.79 -10.01
N CYS A 58 -8.95 -14.49 -10.11
CA CYS A 58 -9.12 -13.57 -8.99
C CYS A 58 -10.56 -13.03 -9.00
N GLU A 59 -11.20 -12.83 -7.85
CA GLU A 59 -12.56 -12.28 -7.80
C GLU A 59 -12.55 -10.74 -7.85
N ASN A 60 -11.46 -10.14 -7.40
CA ASN A 60 -11.26 -8.70 -7.35
C ASN A 60 -9.78 -8.33 -7.52
N PHE A 61 -9.50 -7.03 -7.58
CA PHE A 61 -8.15 -6.50 -7.71
C PHE A 61 -7.26 -6.85 -6.51
N GLU A 62 -7.80 -6.87 -5.30
CA GLU A 62 -7.07 -7.19 -4.06
C GLU A 62 -6.58 -8.64 -4.04
N ASP A 63 -7.35 -9.60 -4.55
CA ASP A 63 -6.92 -10.99 -4.70
C ASP A 63 -5.72 -11.10 -5.63
N TYR A 64 -5.72 -10.32 -6.72
CA TYR A 64 -4.57 -10.25 -7.61
C TYR A 64 -3.36 -9.59 -6.93
N ALA A 65 -3.54 -8.40 -6.35
CA ALA A 65 -2.45 -7.63 -5.77
C ALA A 65 -1.81 -8.30 -4.54
N PHE A 66 -2.61 -8.91 -3.66
CA PHE A 66 -2.13 -9.48 -2.40
C PHE A 66 -2.03 -11.00 -2.45
N GLY A 67 -2.90 -11.66 -3.20
CA GLY A 67 -2.91 -13.11 -3.37
C GLY A 67 -1.90 -13.58 -4.42
N VAL A 68 -1.94 -13.01 -5.63
CA VAL A 68 -1.07 -13.43 -6.75
C VAL A 68 0.29 -12.74 -6.71
N LEU A 69 0.31 -11.40 -6.66
CA LEU A 69 1.56 -10.63 -6.62
C LEU A 69 2.24 -10.64 -5.24
N LYS A 70 1.54 -11.11 -4.20
CA LYS A 70 2.05 -11.16 -2.81
C LYS A 70 2.55 -9.80 -2.30
N LEU A 71 1.97 -8.70 -2.78
CA LEU A 71 2.31 -7.38 -2.28
C LEU A 71 1.80 -7.23 -0.85
N ASN A 72 2.61 -6.60 0.00
CA ASN A 72 2.14 -6.21 1.31
C ASN A 72 0.98 -5.21 1.15
N LYS A 73 -0.17 -5.53 1.75
CA LYS A 73 -1.41 -4.77 1.65
C LYS A 73 -1.25 -3.29 2.01
N TYR A 74 -0.47 -2.97 3.03
CA TYR A 74 -0.23 -1.58 3.46
C TYR A 74 0.66 -0.84 2.47
N VAL A 75 1.74 -1.48 2.00
CA VAL A 75 2.66 -0.91 1.02
C VAL A 75 1.92 -0.61 -0.29
N ALA A 76 1.19 -1.59 -0.82
CA ALA A 76 0.43 -1.44 -2.06
C ALA A 76 -0.60 -0.32 -1.98
N ARG A 77 -1.36 -0.22 -0.87
CA ARG A 77 -2.34 0.85 -0.66
C ARG A 77 -1.68 2.23 -0.59
N ARG A 78 -0.57 2.38 0.16
CA ARG A 78 0.16 3.67 0.24
C ARG A 78 0.76 4.05 -1.10
N MET A 79 1.30 3.07 -1.82
CA MET A 79 1.90 3.24 -3.14
C MET A 79 0.85 3.67 -4.18
N LEU A 80 -0.33 3.05 -4.19
CA LEU A 80 -1.43 3.46 -5.07
C LEU A 80 -1.93 4.87 -4.71
N LYS A 81 -2.07 5.21 -3.43
CA LYS A 81 -2.43 6.57 -3.01
C LYS A 81 -1.39 7.61 -3.41
N ALA A 82 -0.11 7.28 -3.31
CA ALA A 82 0.97 8.13 -3.80
C ALA A 82 0.86 8.34 -5.31
N MET A 83 0.63 7.27 -6.07
CA MET A 83 0.45 7.32 -7.53
C MET A 83 -0.76 8.14 -7.95
N ASP A 84 -1.93 7.91 -7.34
CA ASP A 84 -3.16 8.65 -7.63
C ASP A 84 -2.96 10.16 -7.34
N TYR A 85 -2.24 10.49 -6.26
CA TYR A 85 -1.86 11.87 -5.94
C TYR A 85 -0.91 12.48 -6.97
N THR A 86 0.18 11.78 -7.32
CA THR A 86 1.15 12.22 -8.32
C THR A 86 0.48 12.44 -9.69
N ALA A 87 -0.39 11.55 -10.13
CA ALA A 87 -1.09 11.71 -11.40
C ALA A 87 -2.05 12.91 -11.42
N THR A 88 -2.53 13.34 -10.26
CA THR A 88 -3.37 14.54 -10.13
C THR A 88 -2.53 15.82 -10.14
N LYS A 89 -1.40 15.82 -9.42
CA LYS A 89 -0.56 17.01 -9.19
C LYS A 89 0.53 17.25 -10.24
N ARG A 90 1.02 16.17 -10.84
CA ARG A 90 2.13 16.15 -11.81
C ARG A 90 1.82 15.14 -12.93
N PRO A 91 0.73 15.30 -13.70
CA PRO A 91 0.37 14.38 -14.78
C PRO A 91 1.50 14.25 -15.82
N ASP A 92 2.14 15.36 -16.19
CA ASP A 92 3.24 15.37 -17.17
C ASP A 92 4.44 14.52 -16.72
N MET A 93 4.75 14.53 -15.41
CA MET A 93 5.79 13.69 -14.84
C MET A 93 5.44 12.20 -14.96
N VAL A 94 4.16 11.84 -14.76
CA VAL A 94 3.72 10.44 -14.93
C VAL A 94 3.89 10.00 -16.38
N HIS A 95 3.53 10.85 -17.33
CA HIS A 95 3.71 10.58 -18.76
C HIS A 95 5.18 10.42 -19.13
N ASP A 96 6.04 11.38 -18.74
CA ASP A 96 7.48 11.30 -19.01
C ASP A 96 8.12 10.04 -18.41
N VAL A 97 7.82 9.75 -17.15
CA VAL A 97 8.40 8.58 -16.49
C VAL A 97 7.91 7.29 -17.16
N SER A 98 6.64 7.20 -17.55
CA SER A 98 6.13 6.03 -18.29
C SER A 98 6.90 5.81 -19.59
N ASP A 99 7.04 6.86 -20.40
CA ASP A 99 7.74 6.80 -21.69
C ASP A 99 9.21 6.39 -21.53
N ARG A 100 9.87 6.90 -20.49
CA ARG A 100 11.27 6.57 -20.18
C ARG A 100 11.42 5.13 -19.68
N LEU A 101 10.49 4.67 -18.85
CA LEU A 101 10.47 3.28 -18.37
C LEU A 101 10.24 2.27 -19.49
N ASP A 102 9.44 2.63 -20.50
CA ASP A 102 9.21 1.80 -21.69
C ASP A 102 10.47 1.71 -22.57
N ARG A 103 11.29 2.77 -22.59
CA ARG A 103 12.62 2.76 -23.22
C ARG A 103 13.71 2.08 -22.38
N GLY A 104 13.38 1.63 -21.16
CA GLY A 104 14.34 0.99 -20.25
C GLY A 104 15.33 1.96 -19.62
N GLU A 105 15.02 3.26 -19.58
CA GLU A 105 15.84 4.27 -18.94
C GLU A 105 15.71 4.20 -17.41
N GLU A 106 16.79 4.55 -16.72
CA GLU A 106 16.74 4.77 -15.27
C GLU A 106 16.05 6.11 -14.99
N VAL A 107 15.02 6.06 -14.13
CA VAL A 107 14.24 7.25 -13.75
C VAL A 107 14.29 7.41 -12.24
N VAL A 108 14.87 8.52 -11.80
CA VAL A 108 14.90 8.90 -10.40
C VAL A 108 13.57 9.56 -10.05
N VAL A 109 12.85 8.95 -9.11
CA VAL A 109 11.57 9.48 -8.61
C VAL A 109 11.60 9.49 -7.09
N PRO A 110 10.87 10.41 -6.44
CA PRO A 110 10.75 10.43 -4.98
C PRO A 110 10.12 9.12 -4.50
N SER A 111 10.45 8.66 -3.30
CA SER A 111 9.87 7.40 -2.80
C SER A 111 8.36 7.54 -2.57
N TYR A 112 7.59 6.47 -2.79
CA TYR A 112 6.15 6.47 -2.54
C TYR A 112 5.80 6.88 -1.11
N GLN A 113 6.69 6.61 -0.14
CA GLN A 113 6.51 6.99 1.25
C GLN A 113 6.52 8.51 1.41
N VAL A 114 7.49 9.19 0.78
CA VAL A 114 7.58 10.65 0.80
C VAL A 114 6.38 11.26 0.11
N VAL A 115 6.01 10.77 -1.08
CA VAL A 115 4.85 11.26 -1.82
C VAL A 115 3.54 11.05 -1.05
N ASN A 116 3.33 9.86 -0.46
CA ASN A 116 2.14 9.64 0.37
C ASN A 116 2.14 10.52 1.63
N ASN A 117 3.31 10.85 2.19
CA ASN A 117 3.40 11.78 3.32
C ASN A 117 3.12 13.22 2.90
N LEU A 118 3.58 13.64 1.72
CA LEU A 118 3.24 14.93 1.11
C LEU A 118 1.71 15.06 0.94
N ARG A 119 1.06 14.04 0.38
CA ARG A 119 -0.41 13.98 0.28
C ARG A 119 -1.12 14.14 1.64
N LEU A 120 -0.55 13.60 2.72
CA LEU A 120 -1.11 13.76 4.06
C LEU A 120 -0.79 15.14 4.67
N ALA A 121 0.32 15.75 4.26
CA ALA A 121 0.73 17.07 4.70
C ALA A 121 -0.14 18.17 4.11
N GLU A 122 -0.64 18.02 2.88
CA GLU A 122 -1.50 19.01 2.20
C GLU A 122 -2.63 19.52 3.09
N GLU A 123 -3.33 18.62 3.78
CA GLU A 123 -4.41 18.96 4.71
C GLU A 123 -3.96 19.84 5.89
N LYS A 124 -2.71 19.69 6.35
CA LYS A 124 -2.14 20.50 7.43
C LYS A 124 -1.69 21.89 6.98
N PHE A 125 -1.52 22.08 5.67
CA PHE A 125 -1.12 23.34 5.07
C PHE A 125 -2.30 24.10 4.45
N LYS A 126 -3.55 23.70 4.74
CA LYS A 126 -4.74 24.47 4.33
C LYS A 126 -4.66 25.92 4.83
N GLY A 127 -4.78 26.87 3.92
CA GLY A 127 -4.58 28.31 4.18
C GLY A 127 -3.13 28.77 4.18
N ARG A 128 -2.20 27.90 3.76
CA ARG A 128 -0.76 28.16 3.56
C ARG A 128 -0.27 27.49 2.28
N GLU A 129 -1.02 27.69 1.20
CA GLU A 129 -0.82 26.99 -0.08
C GLU A 129 0.58 27.27 -0.66
N GLU A 130 1.10 28.49 -0.54
CA GLU A 130 2.45 28.84 -1.02
C GLU A 130 3.55 28.01 -0.32
N GLU A 131 3.47 27.83 1.01
CA GLU A 131 4.43 27.01 1.75
C GLU A 131 4.34 25.52 1.35
N PHE A 132 3.13 25.07 1.01
CA PHE A 132 2.92 23.71 0.54
C PHE A 132 3.49 23.50 -0.87
N ASP A 133 3.31 24.47 -1.76
CA ASP A 133 3.82 24.44 -3.13
C ASP A 133 5.36 24.37 -3.15
N ASP A 134 6.02 25.10 -2.23
CA ASP A 134 7.47 25.01 -2.02
C ASP A 134 7.88 23.60 -1.55
N LEU A 135 7.18 23.03 -0.58
CA LEU A 135 7.44 21.68 -0.10
C LEU A 135 7.20 20.62 -1.19
N GLU A 136 6.15 20.77 -1.98
CA GLU A 136 5.81 19.90 -3.10
C GLU A 136 6.89 19.93 -4.17
N SER A 137 7.37 21.12 -4.54
CA SER A 137 8.45 21.30 -5.52
C SER A 137 9.74 20.63 -5.04
N ARG A 138 10.10 20.76 -3.77
CA ARG A 138 11.27 20.07 -3.20
C ARG A 138 11.12 18.54 -3.21
N VAL A 139 9.90 18.03 -3.00
CA VAL A 139 9.66 16.59 -3.12
C VAL A 139 9.83 16.11 -4.54
N PHE A 140 9.19 16.74 -5.52
CA PHE A 140 9.19 16.24 -6.90
C PHE A 140 10.44 16.60 -7.69
N ASP A 141 10.95 17.82 -7.53
CA ASP A 141 12.02 18.36 -8.37
C ASP A 141 13.40 18.09 -7.76
N GLU A 142 13.56 18.24 -6.44
CA GLU A 142 14.82 17.95 -5.74
C GLU A 142 14.92 16.49 -5.27
N GLY A 143 13.81 15.75 -5.24
CA GLY A 143 13.79 14.36 -4.81
C GLY A 143 14.11 14.15 -3.34
N ILE A 144 13.70 15.09 -2.45
CA ILE A 144 14.09 15.02 -1.03
C ILE A 144 13.66 13.71 -0.35
N GLY A 145 14.57 13.14 0.44
CA GLY A 145 14.33 11.93 1.20
C GLY A 145 13.45 12.14 2.44
N ARG A 146 13.00 11.04 3.04
CA ARG A 146 12.08 11.03 4.19
C ARG A 146 12.55 11.85 5.40
N VAL A 147 13.84 11.80 5.72
CA VAL A 147 14.41 12.53 6.87
C VAL A 147 14.35 14.04 6.61
N THR A 148 14.78 14.46 5.42
CA THR A 148 14.70 15.85 4.99
C THR A 148 13.23 16.32 4.97
N PHE A 149 12.34 15.58 4.30
CA PHE A 149 10.91 15.89 4.27
C PHE A 149 10.32 16.11 5.67
N LYS A 150 10.61 15.20 6.62
CA LYS A 150 10.13 15.33 8.00
C LYS A 150 10.60 16.65 8.63
N ARG A 151 11.90 16.96 8.50
CA ARG A 151 12.49 18.16 9.06
C ARG A 151 11.88 19.43 8.45
N GLU A 152 11.67 19.47 7.14
CA GLU A 152 11.06 20.63 6.49
C GLU A 152 9.63 20.86 6.97
N VAL A 153 8.82 19.79 7.02
CA VAL A 153 7.46 19.84 7.58
C VAL A 153 7.47 20.30 9.04
N ASP A 154 8.32 19.71 9.87
CA ASP A 154 8.40 20.05 11.29
C ASP A 154 8.86 21.50 11.49
N ASN A 155 9.75 22.04 10.65
CA ASN A 155 10.15 23.45 10.68
C ASN A 155 9.00 24.37 10.25
N MET A 156 8.38 24.10 9.10
CA MET A 156 7.27 24.90 8.57
C MET A 156 6.04 24.90 9.49
N LEU A 157 5.82 23.82 10.25
CA LEU A 157 4.74 23.74 11.25
C LEU A 157 5.16 24.23 12.64
N GLY A 158 6.44 24.09 12.99
CA GLY A 158 7.01 24.44 14.30
C GLY A 158 7.33 25.92 14.48
N ASP A 159 7.52 26.68 13.41
CA ASP A 159 7.81 28.12 13.44
C ASP A 159 6.65 28.99 13.98
N ARG A 160 5.51 28.40 14.40
CA ARG A 160 4.37 29.12 15.00
C ARG A 160 3.71 28.36 16.16
N ASP A 161 4.23 28.55 17.37
CA ASP A 161 3.62 28.42 18.72
C ASP A 161 2.81 27.17 19.14
N ASP A 162 3.26 26.55 20.25
CA ASP A 162 2.50 25.95 21.36
C ASP A 162 1.34 24.98 21.07
N ARG A 163 1.45 24.15 20.03
CA ARG A 163 0.72 22.87 19.96
C ARG A 163 1.71 21.74 19.69
N PRO A 164 1.48 20.50 20.17
CA PRO A 164 2.29 19.36 19.78
C PRO A 164 2.01 19.06 18.30
N GLY A 165 2.62 19.84 17.40
CA GLY A 165 2.46 19.81 15.96
C GLY A 165 3.38 18.80 15.28
N ALA A 166 3.93 17.84 16.04
CA ALA A 166 4.75 16.79 15.46
C ALA A 166 3.92 16.03 14.42
N MET A 167 4.34 16.05 13.16
CA MET A 167 3.75 15.15 12.19
C MET A 167 4.21 13.73 12.56
N GLU A 168 3.29 12.94 13.10
CA GLU A 168 3.41 11.49 13.11
C GLU A 168 3.34 11.00 11.67
N LEU A 169 4.51 10.96 11.03
CA LEU A 169 4.64 10.37 9.71
C LEU A 169 4.35 8.89 9.84
N PRO A 170 3.45 8.33 9.00
CA PRO A 170 3.31 6.90 8.90
C PRO A 170 4.67 6.28 8.62
N VAL A 171 5.26 5.65 9.63
CA VAL A 171 6.45 4.82 9.43
C VAL A 171 5.91 3.55 8.78
N ASP A 172 6.45 3.16 7.63
CA ASP A 172 6.53 1.73 7.34
C ASP A 172 7.53 1.15 8.35
N ARG A 173 7.15 1.07 9.63
CA ARG A 173 7.63 -0.06 10.40
C ARG A 173 7.11 -1.23 9.58
N VAL A 174 8.00 -2.13 9.17
CA VAL A 174 7.59 -3.51 8.94
C VAL A 174 6.97 -3.91 10.26
N GLN A 175 5.68 -3.61 10.45
CA GLN A 175 4.94 -4.15 11.56
C GLN A 175 5.02 -5.65 11.29
N PRO A 176 5.50 -6.45 12.25
CA PRO A 176 5.36 -7.90 12.14
C PRO A 176 3.90 -8.11 11.78
N GLU A 177 3.69 -8.81 10.67
CA GLU A 177 2.41 -8.93 9.97
C GLU A 177 1.29 -8.84 10.99
N SER A 178 0.47 -7.78 10.89
CA SER A 178 -0.65 -7.54 11.79
C SER A 178 -1.30 -8.89 12.02
N ARG A 179 -1.03 -9.45 13.21
CA ARG A 179 -1.39 -10.82 13.55
C ARG A 179 -2.86 -10.93 13.15
N PRO A 180 -3.28 -11.93 12.36
CA PRO A 180 -4.70 -12.13 12.13
C PRO A 180 -5.36 -12.02 13.50
N GLU A 181 -6.24 -11.02 13.67
CA GLU A 181 -6.66 -10.44 14.95
C GLU A 181 -6.60 -11.50 16.02
N LEU A 182 -5.79 -11.34 17.07
CA LEU A 182 -5.45 -12.42 18.02
C LEU A 182 -6.68 -13.27 18.41
N GLY A 183 -7.86 -12.63 18.51
CA GLY A 183 -9.16 -13.27 18.64
C GLY A 183 -9.53 -14.30 17.57
N ASN A 184 -9.36 -14.01 16.28
CA ASN A 184 -9.60 -14.95 15.18
C ASN A 184 -8.66 -16.17 15.23
N LEU A 185 -7.41 -15.99 15.67
CA LEU A 185 -6.49 -17.10 15.88
C LEU A 185 -6.90 -17.94 17.10
N ILE A 186 -7.26 -17.30 18.21
CA ILE A 186 -7.77 -17.96 19.43
C ILE A 186 -9.02 -18.79 19.10
N GLU A 187 -9.98 -18.24 18.35
CA GLU A 187 -11.20 -18.95 17.98
C GLU A 187 -10.92 -20.17 17.09
N ARG A 188 -9.98 -20.06 16.14
CA ARG A 188 -9.55 -21.21 15.33
C ARG A 188 -8.86 -22.29 16.17
N LEU A 189 -8.01 -21.89 17.10
CA LEU A 189 -7.33 -22.82 18.01
C LEU A 189 -8.32 -23.52 18.97
N LYS A 190 -9.37 -22.82 19.43
CA LYS A 190 -10.47 -23.43 20.21
C LYS A 190 -11.29 -24.45 19.42
N VAL A 191 -11.47 -24.24 18.11
CA VAL A 191 -12.14 -25.22 17.24
C VAL A 191 -11.26 -26.47 17.10
N ILE A 192 -9.96 -26.30 16.82
CA ILE A 192 -9.00 -27.39 16.71
C ILE A 192 -8.90 -28.19 18.03
N GLN A 193 -8.88 -27.51 19.18
CA GLN A 193 -8.88 -28.16 20.49
C GLN A 193 -10.12 -29.04 20.70
N ARG A 194 -11.31 -28.56 20.30
CA ARG A 194 -12.56 -29.34 20.37
C ARG A 194 -12.55 -30.55 19.45
N GLU A 195 -11.95 -30.43 18.27
CA GLU A 195 -11.81 -31.54 17.33
C GLU A 195 -10.81 -32.59 17.83
N LEU A 196 -9.69 -32.18 18.42
CA LEU A 196 -8.72 -33.08 19.03
C LEU A 196 -9.32 -33.86 20.22
N GLY A 197 -10.09 -33.17 21.07
CA GLY A 197 -10.83 -33.81 22.17
C GLY A 197 -11.87 -34.83 21.70
N ARG A 198 -12.43 -34.65 20.50
CA ARG A 198 -13.31 -35.64 19.87
C ARG A 198 -12.56 -36.84 19.30
N LEU A 199 -11.31 -36.64 18.88
CA LEU A 199 -10.46 -37.66 18.28
C LEU A 199 -9.64 -38.45 19.32
N ALA A 200 -9.69 -38.08 20.61
CA ALA A 200 -8.97 -38.72 21.72
C ALA A 200 -7.46 -38.89 21.44
N LEU A 201 -6.87 -37.94 20.72
CA LEU A 201 -5.44 -37.91 20.43
C LEU A 201 -4.68 -37.41 21.67
N SER A 202 -3.42 -37.85 21.83
CA SER A 202 -2.67 -37.84 23.09
C SER A 202 -2.86 -36.59 23.95
N GLY A 203 -3.14 -36.80 25.25
CA GLY A 203 -3.40 -35.71 26.22
C GLY A 203 -2.25 -34.70 26.39
N GLU A 204 -1.05 -35.03 25.89
CA GLU A 204 0.09 -34.11 25.84
C GLU A 204 -0.11 -32.99 24.80
N SER A 205 -0.71 -33.31 23.65
CA SER A 205 -1.03 -32.33 22.59
C SER A 205 -2.16 -31.40 23.03
N GLU A 206 -3.17 -31.93 23.72
CA GLU A 206 -4.26 -31.14 24.30
C GLU A 206 -3.78 -30.18 25.40
N GLY A 207 -2.88 -30.65 26.26
CA GLY A 207 -2.30 -29.83 27.34
C GLY A 207 -1.43 -28.68 26.81
N LEU A 208 -0.65 -28.90 25.76
CA LEU A 208 0.16 -27.86 25.11
C LEU A 208 -0.72 -26.81 24.42
N LEU A 209 -1.78 -27.23 23.73
CA LEU A 209 -2.74 -26.33 23.10
C LEU A 209 -3.53 -25.51 24.12
N ALA A 210 -3.91 -26.10 25.26
CA ALA A 210 -4.60 -25.38 26.33
C ALA A 210 -3.73 -24.25 26.92
N ARG A 211 -2.45 -24.53 27.20
CA ARG A 211 -1.49 -23.53 27.71
C ARG A 211 -1.21 -22.42 26.70
N LEU A 212 -1.12 -22.77 25.42
CA LEU A 212 -0.94 -21.79 24.35
C LEU A 212 -2.16 -20.86 24.23
N LEU A 213 -3.37 -21.41 24.32
CA LEU A 213 -4.61 -20.62 24.31
C LEU A 213 -4.69 -19.65 25.50
N GLU A 214 -4.36 -20.12 26.71
CA GLU A 214 -4.36 -19.29 27.92
C GLU A 214 -3.37 -18.13 27.82
N SER A 215 -2.15 -18.38 27.31
CA SER A 215 -1.15 -17.35 27.08
C SER A 215 -1.58 -16.32 26.04
N LEU A 216 -2.24 -16.76 24.96
CA LEU A 216 -2.72 -15.87 23.90
C LEU A 216 -3.94 -15.03 24.35
N GLU A 217 -4.83 -15.59 25.18
CA GLU A 217 -5.95 -14.84 25.76
C GLU A 217 -5.48 -13.78 26.76
N ALA A 218 -4.45 -14.08 27.57
CA ALA A 218 -3.83 -13.09 28.45
C ALA A 218 -3.22 -11.93 27.65
N GLU A 219 -2.46 -12.23 26.60
CA GLU A 219 -1.87 -11.21 25.71
C GLU A 219 -2.94 -10.36 25.00
N LYS A 220 -4.10 -10.96 24.67
CA LYS A 220 -5.25 -10.23 24.13
C LYS A 220 -5.78 -9.20 25.13
N ASN A 221 -6.01 -9.62 26.37
CA ASN A 221 -6.62 -8.80 27.41
C ASN A 221 -5.69 -7.64 27.84
N GLU A 222 -4.38 -7.88 27.86
CA GLU A 222 -3.38 -6.82 28.10
C GLU A 222 -3.33 -5.80 26.95
N SER A 223 -3.56 -6.24 25.72
CA SER A 223 -3.57 -5.39 24.53
C SER A 223 -4.86 -4.57 24.36
N GLU A 224 -5.99 -5.00 24.94
CA GLU A 224 -7.29 -4.30 24.89
C GLU A 224 -7.50 -3.36 26.11
N GLY A 225 -6.63 -3.42 27.11
CA GLY A 225 -6.69 -2.62 28.34
C GLY A 225 -5.80 -1.36 28.38
N GLN A 226 -5.15 -1.01 27.26
CA GLN A 226 -4.37 0.22 27.05
C GLN A 226 -5.05 1.15 26.05
#